data_AF-A0A2G6R6E4-F1
#
_entry.id   AF-A0A2G6R6E4-F1
#
_cell.length_a   1.000
_cell.length_b   1.000
_cell.length_c   1.000
_cell.angle_alpha   90.00
_cell.angle_beta   90.00
_cell.angle_gamma   90.00
#
_symmetry.space_group_name_H-M   'P 1'
#
loop_
_entity.id
_entity.type
_entity.pdbx_description
1 polymer ?
#
loop_
_entity_poly.entity_id
_entity_poly.type
_entity_poly.pdbx_seq_one_letter_code
_entity_poly.pdbx_strand_id
1 'polypeptide(L)'
;MGWLEAIILGIVQGLTEFLPISSSAHQLIVGQLFLDGRDPGAAFTAVSQLGTETAVIVYFAKDIWRIISKWCLALVGKGKQDDPDVRMGWLVIVGSIP
;
A
#
# COMPACT_ATOMS: atom_id res chain seq x y z
N MET A 1 18.38 9.58 -12.60
CA MET A 1 18.40 9.09 -11.20
C MET A 1 19.61 8.19 -11.07
N GLY A 2 20.56 8.55 -10.21
CA GLY A 2 21.57 7.58 -9.79
C GLY A 2 21.00 6.59 -8.77
N TRP A 3 21.80 5.56 -8.45
CA TRP A 3 21.41 4.52 -7.50
C TRP A 3 21.25 5.05 -6.08
N LEU A 4 22.07 6.03 -5.68
CA LEU A 4 22.01 6.62 -4.34
C LEU A 4 20.68 7.36 -4.14
N GLU A 5 20.26 8.15 -5.11
CA GLU A 5 19.03 8.91 -5.03
C GLU A 5 17.80 8.00 -5.05
N ALA A 6 17.84 6.93 -5.85
CA ALA A 6 16.80 5.91 -5.84
C ALA A 6 16.67 5.23 -4.47
N ILE A 7 17.78 4.92 -3.80
CA ILE A 7 17.79 4.35 -2.45
C ILE A 7 17.21 5.35 -1.44
N ILE A 8 17.66 6.61 -1.46
CA ILE A 8 17.19 7.65 -0.53
C ILE A 8 15.68 7.87 -0.69
N LEU A 9 15.21 8.09 -1.91
CA LEU A 9 13.79 8.28 -2.18
C LEU A 9 12.96 7.03 -1.85
N GLY A 10 13.50 5.83 -2.11
CA GLY A 10 12.84 4.58 -1.73
C GLY A 10 12.66 4.45 -0.21
N ILE A 11 13.69 4.81 0.57
CA ILE A 11 13.60 4.82 2.04
C ILE A 11 12.56 5.84 2.51
N VAL A 12 12.59 7.06 1.95
CA VAL A 12 11.63 8.11 2.31
C VAL A 12 10.21 7.67 2.00
N GLN A 13 9.96 7.10 0.80
CA GLN A 13 8.65 6.57 0.43
C GLN A 13 8.21 5.47 1.40
N GLY A 14 9.07 4.47 1.65
CA GLY A 14 8.75 3.35 2.53
C GLY A 14 8.45 3.76 3.97
N LEU A 15 9.13 4.77 4.50
CA LEU A 15 8.88 5.28 5.85
C LEU A 15 7.63 6.14 5.93
N THR A 16 7.36 6.96 4.91
CA THR A 16 6.32 8.00 4.97
C THR A 16 4.96 7.54 4.45
N GLU A 17 4.89 6.49 3.62
CA GLU A 17 3.62 6.02 3.04
C GLU A 17 2.65 5.48 4.11
N PHE A 18 3.17 4.82 5.14
CA PHE A 18 2.34 4.23 6.20
C PHE A 18 2.06 5.18 7.35
N LEU A 19 2.73 6.33 7.39
CA LEU A 19 2.54 7.38 8.37
C LEU A 19 1.57 8.42 7.79
N PRO A 20 0.63 8.96 8.57
CA PRO A 20 -0.30 9.99 8.10
C PRO A 20 0.37 11.38 8.01
N ILE A 21 1.46 11.47 7.24
CA ILE A 21 2.34 12.64 7.12
C ILE A 21 2.59 13.08 5.66
N SER A 22 1.85 12.50 4.70
CA SER A 22 1.97 12.75 3.25
C SER A 22 3.34 12.35 2.66
N SER A 23 3.40 11.16 2.08
CA SER A 23 4.58 10.66 1.37
C SER A 23 4.95 11.51 0.14
N SER A 24 3.95 11.98 -0.61
CA SER A 24 4.16 12.81 -1.80
C SER A 24 4.85 14.14 -1.48
N ALA A 25 4.52 14.78 -0.36
CA ALA A 25 5.20 16.00 0.10
C ALA A 25 6.67 15.72 0.44
N HIS A 26 6.96 14.61 1.12
CA HIS A 26 8.32 14.23 1.47
C HIS A 26 9.16 13.87 0.24
N GLN A 27 8.59 13.15 -0.73
CA GLN A 27 9.23 12.85 -2.02
C GLN A 27 9.62 14.13 -2.77
N LEU A 28 8.71 15.12 -2.81
CA LEU A 28 8.96 16.40 -3.45
C LEU A 28 10.10 17.17 -2.77
N ILE A 29 10.05 17.31 -1.44
CA ILE A 29 11.06 18.05 -0.67
C ILE A 29 12.43 17.41 -0.81
N VAL A 30 12.51 16.08 -0.67
CA VAL A 30 13.78 15.35 -0.79
C VAL A 30 14.32 15.42 -2.21
N GLY A 31 13.46 15.35 -3.23
CA GLY A 31 13.87 15.57 -4.62
C GLY A 31 14.42 16.98 -4.85
N GLN A 32 13.78 18.01 -4.31
CA GLN A 32 14.30 19.37 -4.42
C GLN A 32 15.67 19.57 -3.77
N LEU A 33 15.91 18.93 -2.62
CA LEU A 33 17.14 19.08 -1.85
C LEU A 33 18.31 18.23 -2.35
N PHE A 34 18.04 17.02 -2.85
CA PHE A 34 19.08 16.02 -3.16
C PHE A 34 19.20 15.68 -4.66
N LEU A 35 18.29 16.15 -5.52
CA LEU A 35 18.27 15.85 -6.96
C LEU A 35 18.41 17.10 -7.85
N ASP A 36 19.00 18.18 -7.36
CA ASP A 36 19.11 19.47 -8.07
C ASP A 36 17.76 20.01 -8.58
N GLY A 37 16.67 19.75 -7.85
CA GLY A 37 15.32 20.15 -8.27
C GLY A 37 14.71 19.29 -9.38
N ARG A 38 15.32 18.14 -9.74
CA ARG A 38 14.74 17.21 -10.71
C ARG A 38 13.65 16.36 -10.06
N ASP A 39 12.52 16.27 -10.76
CA ASP A 39 11.43 15.39 -10.37
C ASP A 39 11.91 13.92 -10.37
N PRO A 40 11.60 13.12 -9.33
CA PRO A 40 11.77 11.65 -9.30
C PRO A 40 11.35 10.97 -10.61
N GLY A 41 10.35 11.55 -11.28
CA GLY A 41 9.75 11.08 -12.50
C GLY A 41 8.57 10.16 -12.19
N ALA A 42 7.50 10.31 -12.96
CA ALA A 42 6.26 9.55 -12.76
C ALA A 42 6.47 8.03 -12.69
N ALA A 43 7.43 7.49 -13.44
CA ALA A 43 7.77 6.07 -13.41
C ALA A 43 8.34 5.63 -12.05
N PHE A 44 9.23 6.43 -11.45
CA PHE A 44 9.80 6.12 -10.13
C PHE A 44 8.73 6.21 -9.03
N THR A 45 7.90 7.26 -9.06
CA THR A 45 6.80 7.43 -8.10
C THR A 45 5.81 6.27 -8.19
N ALA A 46 5.42 5.86 -9.40
CA ALA A 46 4.52 4.72 -9.58
C ALA A 46 5.14 3.41 -9.07
N VAL A 47 6.39 3.12 -9.42
CA VAL A 47 7.08 1.89 -8.99
C VAL A 47 7.30 1.86 -7.47
N SER A 48 7.64 2.99 -6.85
CA SER A 48 7.85 3.06 -5.41
C SER A 48 6.54 2.94 -4.62
N GLN A 49 5.43 3.50 -5.11
CA GLN A 49 4.08 3.26 -4.56
C GLN A 49 3.67 1.78 -4.66
N LEU A 50 3.90 1.15 -5.82
CA LEU A 50 3.67 -0.30 -5.97
C LEU A 50 4.53 -1.10 -4.99
N GLY A 51 5.76 -0.66 -4.72
CA GLY A 51 6.63 -1.26 -3.72
C GLY A 51 6.03 -1.21 -2.31
N THR A 52 5.50 -0.06 -1.89
CA THR A 52 4.84 0.09 -0.58
C THR A 52 3.52 -0.69 -0.50
N GLU A 53 2.73 -0.71 -1.56
CA GLU A 53 1.50 -1.52 -1.63
C GLU A 53 1.82 -3.02 -1.55
N THR A 54 2.84 -3.47 -2.29
CA THR A 54 3.33 -4.86 -2.22
C THR A 54 3.79 -5.22 -0.82
N ALA A 55 4.45 -4.31 -0.10
CA ALA A 55 4.87 -4.54 1.28
C ALA A 55 3.66 -4.79 2.21
N VAL A 56 2.55 -4.06 2.02
CA VAL A 56 1.28 -4.30 2.76
C VAL A 56 0.70 -5.66 2.41
N ILE A 57 0.63 -6.00 1.13
CA ILE A 57 0.11 -7.31 0.68
C ILE A 57 0.93 -8.45 1.28
N VAL A 58 2.27 -8.35 1.27
CA VAL A 58 3.15 -9.38 1.84
C VAL A 58 3.01 -9.46 3.35
N TYR A 59 2.97 -8.32 4.05
CA TYR A 59 2.85 -8.27 5.51
C TYR A 59 1.52 -8.88 5.98
N PHE A 60 0.40 -8.51 5.34
CA PHE A 60 -0.94 -9.00 5.68
C PHE A 60 -1.37 -10.23 4.86
N ALA A 61 -0.46 -10.89 4.12
CA ALA A 61 -0.82 -11.96 3.18
C ALA A 61 -1.68 -13.06 3.81
N LYS A 62 -1.35 -13.45 5.05
CA LYS A 62 -2.10 -14.47 5.81
C LYS A 62 -3.49 -14.00 6.21
N ASP A 63 -3.61 -12.75 6.65
CA ASP A 63 -4.90 -12.17 7.06
C ASP A 63 -5.80 -11.93 5.84
N ILE A 64 -5.25 -11.40 4.75
CA ILE A 64 -5.93 -11.23 3.47
C ILE A 64 -6.45 -12.59 2.98
N TRP A 65 -5.60 -13.61 2.96
CA TRP A 65 -6.01 -14.95 2.55
C TRP A 65 -7.11 -15.53 3.44
N ARG A 66 -7.01 -15.35 4.77
CA ARG A 66 -8.03 -15.81 5.72
C ARG A 66 -9.37 -15.11 5.44
N ILE A 67 -9.38 -13.79 5.35
CA ILE A 67 -10.57 -12.98 5.12
C ILE A 67 -11.23 -13.37 3.79
N ILE A 68 -10.47 -13.40 2.69
CA ILE A 68 -10.98 -13.76 1.36
C ILE A 68 -11.54 -15.18 1.37
N SER A 69 -10.82 -16.15 1.94
CA SER A 69 -11.27 -17.55 1.97
C SER A 69 -12.61 -17.69 2.73
N LYS A 70 -12.72 -17.06 3.90
CA LYS A 70 -13.92 -17.10 4.74
C LYS A 70 -15.09 -16.40 4.07
N TRP A 71 -14.86 -15.23 3.50
CA TRP A 71 -15.85 -14.45 2.77
C TRP A 71 -16.37 -15.20 1.53
N CYS A 72 -15.49 -15.75 0.70
CA CYS A 72 -15.88 -16.56 -0.47
C CYS A 72 -16.69 -17.81 -0.08
N LEU A 73 -16.29 -18.52 1.00
CA LEU A 73 -17.05 -19.67 1.49
C LEU A 73 -18.46 -19.27 1.95
N ALA A 74 -18.59 -18.13 2.63
CA ALA A 74 -19.88 -17.60 3.07
C ALA A 74 -20.77 -17.24 1.88
N LEU A 75 -20.23 -16.65 0.81
CA LEU A 75 -20.98 -16.34 -0.41
C LEU A 75 -21.58 -17.57 -1.10
N VAL A 76 -20.86 -18.69 -1.09
CA VAL A 76 -21.32 -19.96 -1.70
C VAL A 76 -22.21 -20.76 -0.72
N GLY A 77 -22.60 -20.17 0.41
CA GLY A 77 -23.47 -20.81 1.41
C GLY A 77 -22.79 -21.91 2.23
N LYS A 78 -21.45 -22.03 2.14
CA LYS A 78 -20.64 -23.03 2.87
C LYS A 78 -19.94 -22.46 4.11
N GLY A 79 -19.99 -21.14 4.31
CA GLY A 79 -19.39 -20.42 5.43
C GLY A 79 -20.42 -19.89 6.42
N LYS A 80 -19.99 -19.63 7.65
CA LYS A 80 -20.82 -18.96 8.67
C LYS A 80 -20.90 -17.47 8.34
N GLN A 81 -22.11 -16.95 8.09
CA GLN A 81 -22.32 -15.53 7.81
C GLN A 81 -21.98 -14.62 9.01
N ASP A 82 -22.03 -15.17 10.23
CA ASP A 82 -21.72 -14.46 11.46
C ASP A 82 -20.21 -14.43 11.80
N ASP A 83 -19.36 -15.00 10.94
CA ASP A 83 -17.90 -15.00 11.14
C ASP A 83 -17.34 -13.57 11.03
N PRO A 84 -16.56 -13.08 12.01
CA PRO A 84 -15.95 -11.76 11.96
C PRO A 84 -15.12 -11.52 10.69
N ASP A 85 -14.44 -12.54 10.16
CA ASP A 85 -13.66 -12.41 8.92
C ASP A 85 -14.57 -12.15 7.70
N VAL A 86 -15.79 -12.70 7.69
CA VAL A 86 -16.78 -12.46 6.62
C VAL A 86 -17.30 -11.02 6.70
N ARG A 87 -17.58 -10.53 7.91
CA ARG A 87 -17.98 -9.13 8.13
C ARG A 87 -16.86 -8.18 7.71
N MET A 88 -15.60 -8.49 8.04
CA MET A 88 -14.43 -7.71 7.61
C MET A 88 -14.33 -7.65 6.08
N GLY A 89 -14.57 -8.75 5.36
CA GLY A 89 -14.60 -8.76 3.89
C GLY A 89 -15.61 -7.75 3.31
N TRP A 90 -16.82 -7.69 3.87
CA TRP A 90 -17.82 -6.69 3.48
C TRP A 90 -17.44 -5.26 3.84
N LEU A 91 -16.89 -5.04 5.04
CA LEU A 91 -16.45 -3.72 5.47
C LEU A 91 -15.34 -3.17 4.58
N VAL A 92 -14.39 -4.02 4.14
CA VAL A 92 -13.34 -3.64 3.20
C VAL A 92 -13.95 -3.24 1.85
N ILE A 93 -14.90 -4.01 1.31
CA ILE A 93 -15.57 -3.69 0.04
C ILE A 93 -16.31 -2.35 0.14
N VAL A 94 -17.14 -2.18 1.18
CA VAL A 94 -17.91 -0.95 1.38
C VAL A 94 -16.98 0.25 1.59
N GLY A 95 -15.91 0.08 2.38
CA GLY A 95 -14.92 1.13 2.62
C GLY A 95 -14.03 1.46 1.42
N SER A 96 -13.99 0.59 0.39
CA SER A 96 -13.25 0.83 -0.86
C SER A 96 -14.09 1.51 -1.93
N ILE A 97 -15.41 1.57 -1.77
CA ILE A 97 -16.32 2.29 -2.66
C ILE A 97 -16.37 3.75 -2.16
N PRO A 98 -15.96 4.73 -2.98
CA PRO A 98 -15.97 6.14 -2.61
C PRO A 98 -17.37 6.75 -2.52
#